data_AF-A0A5C8S6U9-F1
#
_entry.id   AF-A0A5C8S6U9-F1
#
_cell.length_a   1.000
_cell.length_b   1.000
_cell.length_c   1.000
_cell.angle_alpha   90.00
_cell.angle_beta   90.00
_cell.angle_gamma   90.00
#
_symmetry.space_group_name_H-M   'P 1'
#
loop_
_entity.id
_entity.type
_entity.pdbx_description
1 polymer ?
#
loop_
_entity_poly.entity_id
_entity_poly.type
_entity_poly.pdbx_seq_one_letter_code
_entity_poly.pdbx_strand_id
1 'polypeptide(L)' 'MPLNIRSEEVNRLAETLASAARVSKTEAVRMALANELQRRDASLTAFLDGIKLIQDRIAAHPQTGLEADKAFFDALNGEP' A
#
# COMPACT_ATOMS: atom_id res chain seq x y z
N MET A 1 -19.43 3.14 19.22
CA MET A 1 -20.81 3.02 18.69
C MET A 1 -20.92 1.73 17.88
N PRO A 2 -22.04 0.99 17.95
CA PRO A 2 -22.24 -0.19 17.11
C PRO A 2 -22.40 0.23 15.64
N LEU A 3 -21.77 -0.52 14.73
CA LEU A 3 -21.89 -0.31 13.29
C LEU A 3 -23.26 -0.84 12.83
N ASN A 4 -24.16 0.05 12.41
CA ASN A 4 -25.48 -0.33 11.88
C ASN A 4 -25.51 -0.13 10.36
N ILE A 5 -25.57 -1.23 9.61
CA ILE A 5 -25.57 -1.20 8.15
C ILE A 5 -26.96 -1.59 7.66
N ARG A 6 -27.65 -0.66 7.01
CA ARG A 6 -28.97 -0.88 6.37
C ARG A 6 -28.81 -1.08 4.87
N SER A 7 -28.12 -2.15 4.50
CA SER A 7 -27.93 -2.54 3.09
C SER A 7 -28.19 -4.04 2.94
N GLU A 8 -29.13 -4.38 2.06
CA GLU A 8 -29.45 -5.76 1.71
C GLU A 8 -28.27 -6.46 1.03
N GLU A 9 -27.52 -5.73 0.21
CA GLU A 9 -26.30 -6.24 -0.42
C GLU A 9 -25.24 -6.63 0.60
N VAL A 10 -24.96 -5.75 1.58
CA VAL A 10 -23.97 -6.05 2.63
C VAL A 10 -24.41 -7.25 3.47
N ASN A 11 -25.71 -7.37 3.76
CA ASN A 11 -26.24 -8.54 4.45
C ASN A 11 -26.03 -9.84 3.66
N ARG A 12 -26.26 -9.84 2.34
CA ARG A 12 -26.02 -11.00 1.48
C ARG A 12 -24.55 -11.38 1.44
N LEU A 13 -23.65 -10.40 1.35
CA LEU A 13 -22.19 -10.63 1.39
C LEU A 13 -21.77 -11.22 2.75
N ALA A 14 -22.25 -10.65 3.86
CA ALA A 14 -21.97 -11.14 5.20
C ALA A 14 -22.50 -12.57 5.42
N GLU A 15 -23.71 -12.88 4.94
CA GLU A 15 -24.29 -14.22 5.00
C GLU A 15 -23.47 -15.25 4.20
N THR A 16 -23.06 -14.87 2.98
CA THR A 16 -22.28 -15.73 2.10
C THR A 16 -20.93 -16.08 2.74
N LEU A 17 -20.23 -15.05 3.26
CA LEU A 17 -18.95 -15.24 3.92
C LEU A 17 -19.09 -16.02 5.24
N ALA A 18 -20.14 -15.74 6.02
CA ALA A 18 -20.46 -16.46 7.25
C ALA A 18 -20.72 -17.95 6.99
N SER A 19 -21.49 -18.25 5.95
CA SER A 19 -21.79 -19.63 5.54
C SER A 19 -20.53 -20.37 5.07
N ALA A 20 -19.70 -19.71 4.25
CA ALA A 20 -18.46 -20.28 3.75
C ALA A 20 -17.44 -20.54 4.88
N ALA A 21 -17.31 -19.62 5.82
CA ALA A 21 -16.39 -19.73 6.95
C ALA A 21 -16.98 -20.46 8.17
N ARG A 22 -18.27 -20.82 8.15
CA ARG A 22 -19.03 -21.43 9.25
C ARG A 22 -18.96 -20.64 10.56
N VAL A 23 -19.09 -19.32 10.46
CA VAL A 23 -19.07 -18.38 11.60
C VAL A 23 -20.33 -17.52 11.60
N SER A 24 -20.51 -16.70 12.63
CA SER A 24 -21.61 -15.72 12.65
C SER A 24 -21.39 -14.62 11.61
N LYS A 25 -22.47 -13.92 11.22
CA LYS A 25 -22.37 -12.75 10.32
C LYS A 25 -21.43 -11.67 10.85
N THR A 26 -21.49 -11.41 12.15
CA THR A 26 -20.63 -10.42 12.81
C THR A 26 -19.16 -10.83 12.72
N GLU A 27 -18.86 -12.11 12.95
CA GLU A 27 -17.49 -12.62 12.81
C GLU A 27 -17.01 -12.60 11.36
N ALA A 28 -17.88 -12.93 10.40
CA ALA A 28 -17.57 -12.83 8.99
C ALA A 28 -17.22 -11.38 8.59
N VAL A 29 -17.99 -10.39 9.06
CA VAL A 29 -17.70 -8.96 8.84
C VAL A 29 -16.37 -8.58 9.47
N ARG A 30 -16.10 -8.99 10.72
CA ARG A 30 -14.81 -8.74 11.39
C ARG A 30 -13.64 -9.31 10.58
N MET A 31 -13.76 -10.55 10.12
CA MET A 31 -12.74 -11.21 9.28
C MET A 31 -12.52 -10.47 7.96
N ALA A 32 -13.59 -10.06 7.27
CA ALA A 32 -13.50 -9.32 6.02
C ALA A 32 -12.74 -7.99 6.20
N LEU A 33 -13.07 -7.24 7.26
CA LEU A 33 -12.42 -5.98 7.58
C LEU A 33 -10.93 -6.17 7.92
N ALA A 34 -10.61 -7.17 8.75
CA ALA A 34 -9.23 -7.48 9.11
C ALA A 34 -8.39 -7.86 7.88
N ASN A 35 -8.92 -8.72 7.01
CA ASN A 35 -8.25 -9.14 5.79
C ASN A 35 -8.04 -7.97 4.82
N GLU A 36 -9.00 -7.04 4.72
CA GLU A 36 -8.86 -5.87 3.86
C GLU A 36 -7.81 -4.88 4.36
N LEU A 37 -7.77 -4.64 5.68
CA LEU A 37 -6.71 -3.83 6.29
C LEU A 37 -5.34 -4.46 6.04
N GLN A 38 -5.20 -5.77 6.29
CA GLN A 38 -3.96 -6.49 6.03
C GLN A 38 -3.53 -6.41 4.56
N ARG A 39 -4.46 -6.52 3.60
CA ARG A 39 -4.13 -6.37 2.17
C ARG A 39 -3.61 -4.98 1.84
N ARG A 40 -4.17 -3.92 2.45
CA ARG A 40 -3.71 -2.54 2.24
C ARG A 40 -2.34 -2.31 2.87
N ASP A 41 -2.13 -2.82 4.07
CA ASP A 41 -0.84 -2.70 4.77
C ASP A 41 0.26 -3.48 4.02
N ALA A 42 -0.05 -4.67 3.51
CA ALA A 42 0.87 -5.46 2.70
C ALA A 42 1.22 -4.76 1.38
N SER A 43 0.25 -4.12 0.73
CA SER A 43 0.49 -3.32 -0.49
C SER A 43 1.41 -2.13 -0.22
N LEU A 44 1.19 -1.41 0.88
CA LEU A 44 2.06 -0.32 1.30
C LEU A 44 3.47 -0.81 1.62
N THR A 45 3.59 -1.93 2.34
CA THR A 45 4.89 -2.52 2.69
C THR A 45 5.67 -2.91 1.43
N ALA A 46 5.04 -3.62 0.49
CA ALA A 46 5.67 -4.00 -0.78
C ALA A 46 6.10 -2.79 -1.61
N PHE A 47 5.30 -1.71 -1.61
CA PHE A 47 5.65 -0.46 -2.26
C PHE A 47 6.89 0.19 -1.63
N LEU A 48 6.94 0.26 -0.28
CA LEU A 48 8.08 0.80 0.46
C LEU A 48 9.35 -0.04 0.26
N ASP A 49 9.23 -1.36 0.22
CA ASP A 49 10.35 -2.26 -0.07
C ASP A 49 10.93 -2.01 -1.47
N GLY A 50 10.08 -1.75 -2.46
CA GLY A 50 10.50 -1.35 -3.81
C GLY A 50 11.28 -0.03 -3.82
N ILE A 51 10.81 0.97 -3.07
CA ILE A 51 11.54 2.25 -2.92
C ILE A 51 12.90 2.01 -2.25
N LYS A 52 12.92 1.22 -1.18
CA LYS A 52 14.15 0.94 -0.43
C LYS A 52 15.20 0.25 -1.30
N LEU A 53 14.78 -0.69 -2.16
CA LEU A 53 15.69 -1.33 -3.12
C LEU A 53 16.36 -0.31 -4.07
N ILE A 54 15.61 0.69 -4.53
CA ILE A 54 16.15 1.75 -5.38
C ILE A 54 17.11 2.63 -4.57
N GLN A 55 16.73 3.03 -3.37
CA GLN A 55 17.57 3.82 -2.46
C GLN A 55 18.88 3.09 -2.13
N ASP A 56 18.83 1.80 -1.83
CA ASP A 56 20.00 0.98 -1.53
C ASP A 56 20.94 0.90 -2.74
N ARG A 57 20.39 0.76 -3.95
CA ARG A 57 21.18 0.80 -5.20
C ARG A 57 21.86 2.14 -5.41
N ILE A 58 21.19 3.25 -5.11
CA ILE A 58 21.78 4.59 -5.22
C ILE A 58 22.85 4.78 -4.15
N ALA A 59 22.56 4.41 -2.89
CA ALA A 59 23.48 4.55 -1.76
C ALA A 59 24.73 3.67 -1.87
N ALA A 60 24.66 2.57 -2.63
CA ALA A 60 25.83 1.73 -2.94
C ALA A 60 26.88 2.45 -3.81
N HIS A 61 26.52 3.54 -4.50
CA HIS A 61 27.47 4.34 -5.25
C HIS A 61 28.21 5.30 -4.31
N PRO A 62 29.55 5.39 -4.38
CA PRO A 62 30.30 6.33 -3.55
C PRO A 62 29.90 7.76 -3.91
N GLN A 63 29.83 8.62 -2.89
CA GLN A 63 29.60 10.04 -3.11
C GLN A 63 30.74 10.63 -3.93
N THR A 64 30.41 11.21 -5.08
CA THR A 64 31.39 11.80 -6.00
C THR A 64 31.86 13.19 -5.56
N GLY A 65 31.16 13.82 -4.61
CA GLY A 65 31.40 15.19 -4.18
C GLY A 65 31.07 16.25 -5.24
N LEU A 66 30.51 15.85 -6.38
CA LEU A 66 30.05 16.73 -7.44
C LEU A 66 28.66 17.26 -7.09
N GLU A 67 28.49 18.58 -7.15
CA GLU A 67 27.18 19.21 -7.02
C GLU A 67 26.48 19.15 -8.39
N ALA A 68 25.39 18.38 -8.47
CA ALA A 68 24.49 18.40 -9.63
C ALA A 68 23.56 19.62 -9.52
N ASP A 69 24.16 20.81 -9.59
CA ASP A 69 23.45 22.07 -9.53
C ASP A 69 22.82 22.42 -10.89
N LYS A 70 22.15 23.58 -10.95
CA LYS A 70 21.49 24.02 -12.18
C LYS A 70 22.48 24.16 -13.34
N ALA A 71 23.68 24.71 -13.09
CA ALA A 71 24.70 24.89 -14.13
C ALA A 71 25.19 23.55 -14.70
N PHE A 72 25.26 22.50 -13.89
CA PHE A 72 25.55 21.13 -14.36
C PHE A 72 24.47 20.62 -15.32
N PHE A 73 23.19 20.80 -15.00
CA PHE A 73 22.09 20.33 -15.85
C PHE A 73 21.90 21.19 -17.11
N ASP A 74 22.10 22.50 -17.02
CA ASP A 74 22.06 23.43 -18.14
C ASP A 74 23.13 23.02 -19.19
N ALA A 75 24.37 22.77 -18.73
CA ALA A 75 25.46 22.26 -19.58
C ALA A 75 25.16 20.89 -20.22
N LEU A 76 24.41 20.01 -19.54
CA LEU A 76 24.06 18.68 -20.03
C LEU A 76 22.97 18.72 -21.11
N ASN A 77 22.09 19.73 -21.07
CA ASN A 77 21.03 19.97 -22.04
C ASN A 77 21.45 20.90 -23.19
N GLY A 78 22.68 21.43 -23.16
CA GLY A 78 23.19 22.34 -24.18
C GLY A 78 22.59 23.75 -24.12
N GLU A 79 21.98 24.11 -23.00
CA GLU A 79 21.47 25.46 -22.72
C GLU A 79 22.46 26.16 -21.77
N PRO A 80 23.01 27.34 -22.10
CA PRO A 80 23.90 28.08 -21.22
C PRO A 80 23.16 28.88 -20.12
#